data_AF-A0A5C6UX45-F1
#
_entry.id   AF-A0A5C6UX45-F1
#
_cell.length_a   1.000
_cell.length_b   1.000
_cell.length_c   1.000
_cell.angle_alpha   90.00
_cell.angle_beta   90.00
_cell.angle_gamma   90.00
#
_symmetry.space_group_name_H-M   'P 1'
#
loop_
_entity.id
_entity.type
_entity.pdbx_description
1 polymer ?
#
loop_
_entity_poly.entity_id
_entity_poly.type
_entity_poly.pdbx_seq_one_letter_code
_entity_poly.pdbx_strand_id
1 'polypeptide(L)'
;MIRTLRQVDAFARNALLEGLRNKVLYAVLVAALAALGAASAFGALSLHQEERLFNNLVFAIGHLFLVALAIYQGVNALHREIESKTIFTVLSKPVTRASFLVGKFAASVGILAVCWALMFGAKALTGLALGYEIGALHLATYLGSLMQLVLVLALAFFFSAFSGPLLSALFTFGLVVVGSLTPQLADASRQFANEGNPLHLILDVALYVVPDLEKLNLSYELATGIEVGWGYLLHALLYTGVTAGLLLGFGYLIFSRRDFA
;
A
#
# COMPACT_ATOMS: atom_id res chain seq x y z
N MET A 1 -12.20 -19.48 19.29
CA MET A 1 -12.57 -18.39 18.36
C MET A 1 -12.77 -17.04 19.06
N ILE A 2 -13.61 -16.93 20.11
CA ILE A 2 -13.81 -15.64 20.82
C ILE A 2 -12.52 -15.14 21.49
N ARG A 3 -11.72 -16.04 22.07
CA ARG A 3 -10.45 -15.70 22.73
C ARG A 3 -9.38 -15.18 21.75
N THR A 4 -9.32 -15.74 20.54
CA THR A 4 -8.37 -15.34 19.49
C THR A 4 -8.76 -14.00 18.86
N LEU A 5 -10.06 -13.74 18.67
CA LEU A 5 -10.55 -12.44 18.18
C LEU A 5 -10.24 -11.31 19.18
N ARG A 6 -10.46 -11.54 20.48
CA ARG A 6 -10.09 -10.56 21.52
C ARG A 6 -8.58 -10.32 21.60
N GLN A 7 -7.77 -11.33 21.31
CA GLN A 7 -6.32 -11.17 21.22
C GLN A 7 -5.94 -10.30 20.02
N VAL A 8 -6.46 -10.58 18.83
CA VAL A 8 -6.20 -9.78 17.61
C VAL A 8 -6.58 -8.32 17.83
N ASP A 9 -7.75 -8.06 18.39
CA ASP A 9 -8.21 -6.69 18.70
C ASP A 9 -7.28 -5.97 19.70
N ALA A 10 -6.88 -6.65 20.78
CA ALA A 10 -5.94 -6.08 21.75
C ALA A 10 -4.58 -5.73 21.12
N PHE A 11 -4.04 -6.60 20.26
CA PHE A 11 -2.81 -6.32 19.52
C PHE A 11 -2.98 -5.19 18.53
N ALA A 12 -4.08 -5.19 17.79
CA ALA A 12 -4.37 -4.15 16.82
C ALA A 12 -4.47 -2.78 17.50
N ARG A 13 -5.22 -2.67 18.59
CA ARG A 13 -5.36 -1.42 19.34
C ARG A 13 -4.05 -0.92 19.92
N ASN A 14 -3.22 -1.82 20.46
CA ASN A 14 -1.91 -1.45 20.98
C ASN A 14 -0.98 -0.95 19.86
N ALA A 15 -0.88 -1.70 18.76
CA ALA A 15 -0.06 -1.34 17.62
C ALA A 15 -0.55 -0.05 16.91
N LEU A 16 -1.86 0.19 16.88
CA LEU A 16 -2.46 1.44 16.42
C LEU A 16 -1.98 2.62 17.26
N LEU A 17 -2.10 2.53 18.58
CA LEU A 17 -1.69 3.59 19.50
C LEU A 17 -0.17 3.83 19.45
N GLU A 18 0.62 2.77 19.31
CA GLU A 18 2.06 2.88 19.12
C GLU A 18 2.40 3.61 17.81
N GLY A 19 1.80 3.19 16.69
CA GLY A 19 2.05 3.77 15.38
C GLY A 19 1.58 5.22 15.28
N LEU A 20 0.42 5.56 15.85
CA LEU A 20 -0.09 6.93 15.92
C LEU A 20 0.76 7.85 16.81
N ARG A 21 1.67 7.32 17.65
CA ARG A 21 2.62 8.14 18.41
C ARG A 21 3.95 8.34 17.68
N ASN A 22 4.12 7.74 16.51
CA ASN A 22 5.36 7.84 15.75
C ASN A 22 5.47 9.21 15.06
N LYS A 23 6.52 9.97 15.41
CA LYS A 23 6.79 11.30 14.84
C LYS A 23 7.04 11.25 13.32
N VAL A 24 7.59 10.15 12.79
CA VAL A 24 7.85 10.00 11.35
C VAL A 24 6.56 10.01 10.56
N LEU A 25 5.48 9.39 11.09
CA LEU A 25 4.17 9.40 10.45
C LEU A 25 3.66 10.84 10.26
N TYR A 26 3.75 11.66 11.31
CA TYR A 26 3.31 13.06 11.24
C TYR A 26 4.20 13.89 10.31
N ALA A 27 5.52 13.67 10.31
CA ALA A 27 6.44 14.36 9.42
C ALA A 27 6.12 14.07 7.95
N VAL A 28 5.90 12.80 7.59
CA VAL A 28 5.52 12.38 6.23
C VAL A 28 4.16 12.94 5.85
N LEU A 29 3.17 12.90 6.75
CA LEU A 29 1.83 13.41 6.48
C LEU A 29 1.83 14.93 6.27
N VAL A 30 2.57 15.69 7.08
CA VAL A 30 2.70 17.14 6.90
C VAL A 30 3.41 17.47 5.60
N ALA A 31 4.49 16.74 5.26
CA ALA A 31 5.17 16.91 3.97
C ALA A 31 4.24 16.61 2.79
N ALA A 32 3.42 15.57 2.89
CA ALA A 32 2.43 15.21 1.86
C ALA A 32 1.35 16.30 1.70
N LEU A 33 0.83 16.83 2.81
CA LEU A 33 -0.16 17.92 2.80
C LEU A 33 0.43 19.22 2.21
N ALA A 34 1.68 19.54 2.57
CA ALA A 34 2.39 20.69 2.00
C ALA A 34 2.61 20.52 0.49
N ALA A 35 3.01 19.32 0.05
CA ALA A 35 3.20 19.01 -1.35
C ALA A 35 1.87 19.04 -2.13
N LEU A 36 0.76 18.59 -1.53
CA LEU A 36 -0.58 18.73 -2.08
C LEU A 36 -0.95 20.21 -2.27
N GLY A 37 -0.71 21.05 -1.26
CA GLY A 37 -0.92 22.49 -1.34
C GLY A 37 -0.11 23.12 -2.48
N ALA A 38 1.17 22.78 -2.59
CA ALA A 38 2.00 23.23 -3.71
C ALA A 38 1.47 22.75 -5.07
N ALA A 39 1.11 21.47 -5.20
CA ALA A 39 0.55 20.89 -6.42
C ALA A 39 -0.77 21.55 -6.84
N SER A 40 -1.59 21.95 -5.88
CA SER A 40 -2.84 22.66 -6.16
C SER A 40 -2.62 24.03 -6.81
N ALA A 41 -1.57 24.75 -6.37
CA ALA A 41 -1.17 26.01 -6.99
C ALA A 41 -0.72 25.83 -8.45
N PHE A 42 -0.03 24.73 -8.78
CA PHE A 42 0.35 24.43 -10.17
C PHE A 42 -0.85 24.11 -11.07
N GLY A 43 -1.90 23.46 -10.52
CA GLY A 43 -3.14 23.18 -11.25
C GLY A 43 -3.82 24.45 -11.75
N ALA A 44 -3.89 25.48 -10.90
CA ALA A 44 -4.49 26.79 -11.23
C ALA A 44 -3.70 27.62 -12.26
N LEU A 45 -2.46 27.24 -12.57
CA LEU A 45 -1.63 27.93 -13.57
C LEU A 45 -1.73 27.28 -14.96
N SER A 46 -2.49 26.19 -15.11
CA SER A 46 -2.59 25.44 -16.36
C SER A 46 -3.67 26.01 -17.29
N LEU A 47 -3.28 26.48 -18.47
CA LEU A 47 -4.25 26.95 -19.46
C LEU A 47 -5.05 25.77 -20.04
N HIS A 48 -6.38 25.80 -19.89
CA HIS A 48 -7.37 24.89 -20.52
C HIS A 48 -7.51 23.46 -19.94
N GLN A 49 -6.77 23.06 -18.89
CA GLN A 49 -6.88 21.73 -18.26
C GLN A 49 -6.69 21.72 -16.72
N GLU A 50 -7.08 22.80 -16.04
CA GLU A 50 -6.82 23.03 -14.60
C GLU A 50 -7.28 21.86 -13.70
N GLU A 51 -8.51 21.37 -13.89
CA GLU A 51 -9.08 20.29 -13.07
C GLU A 51 -8.38 18.94 -13.27
N ARG A 52 -8.10 18.57 -14.53
CA ARG A 52 -7.43 17.30 -14.85
C ARG A 52 -6.01 17.29 -14.31
N LEU A 53 -5.28 18.38 -14.49
CA LEU A 53 -3.92 18.50 -13.97
C LEU A 53 -3.91 18.47 -12.44
N PHE A 54 -4.83 19.19 -11.79
CA PHE A 54 -5.02 19.15 -10.35
C PHE A 54 -5.27 17.72 -9.85
N ASN A 55 -6.25 17.02 -10.42
CA ASN A 55 -6.61 15.66 -10.00
C ASN A 55 -5.44 14.69 -10.16
N ASN A 56 -4.70 14.76 -11.27
CA ASN A 56 -3.56 13.87 -11.53
C ASN A 56 -2.37 14.15 -10.62
N LEU A 57 -1.96 15.43 -10.48
CA LEU A 57 -0.80 15.79 -9.65
C LEU A 57 -1.04 15.52 -8.17
N VAL A 58 -2.21 15.92 -7.66
CA VAL A 58 -2.56 15.71 -6.24
C VAL A 58 -2.65 14.22 -5.93
N PHE A 59 -3.28 13.43 -6.81
CA PHE A 59 -3.35 11.98 -6.64
C PHE A 59 -1.95 11.35 -6.67
N ALA A 60 -1.14 11.64 -7.69
CA ALA A 60 0.18 11.02 -7.85
C ALA A 60 1.12 11.34 -6.68
N ILE A 61 1.18 12.61 -6.27
CA ILE A 61 2.02 13.04 -5.13
C ILE A 61 1.52 12.41 -3.84
N GLY A 62 0.21 12.49 -3.56
CA GLY A 62 -0.38 11.91 -2.35
C GLY A 62 -0.16 10.39 -2.27
N HIS A 63 -0.36 9.69 -3.38
CA HIS A 63 -0.14 8.25 -3.48
C HIS A 63 1.32 7.88 -3.21
N LEU A 64 2.28 8.60 -3.81
CA LEU A 64 3.71 8.35 -3.61
C LEU A 64 4.11 8.49 -2.12
N PHE A 65 3.62 9.53 -1.43
CA PHE A 65 3.87 9.69 0.00
C PHE A 65 3.24 8.58 0.83
N LEU A 66 2.01 8.16 0.50
CA LEU A 66 1.34 7.06 1.20
C LEU A 66 2.06 5.73 0.97
N VAL A 67 2.58 5.46 -0.22
CA VAL A 67 3.40 4.27 -0.51
C VAL A 67 4.68 4.28 0.32
N ALA A 68 5.39 5.41 0.37
CA ALA A 68 6.57 5.54 1.21
C ALA A 68 6.25 5.29 2.70
N LEU A 69 5.13 5.83 3.19
CA LEU A 69 4.64 5.59 4.53
C LEU A 69 4.26 4.12 4.76
N ALA A 70 3.65 3.47 3.77
CA ALA A 70 3.27 2.06 3.84
C ALA A 70 4.49 1.14 3.97
N ILE A 71 5.53 1.39 3.19
CA ILE A 71 6.81 0.66 3.28
C ILE A 71 7.43 0.89 4.65
N TYR A 72 7.55 2.15 5.08
CA TYR A 72 8.13 2.49 6.38
C TYR A 72 7.37 1.83 7.54
N GLN A 73 6.04 1.95 7.55
CA GLN A 73 5.19 1.41 8.61
C GLN A 73 5.22 -0.13 8.60
N GLY A 74 5.14 -0.75 7.42
CA GLY A 74 5.15 -2.20 7.27
C GLY A 74 6.44 -2.83 7.77
N VAL A 75 7.58 -2.26 7.40
CA VAL A 75 8.90 -2.73 7.82
C VAL A 75 9.10 -2.57 9.33
N ASN A 76 8.77 -1.39 9.87
CA ASN A 76 8.99 -1.10 11.29
C ASN A 76 8.00 -1.82 12.21
N ALA A 77 6.78 -2.14 11.75
CA ALA A 77 5.78 -2.80 12.55
C ALA A 77 6.25 -4.18 13.03
N LEU A 78 6.95 -4.94 12.17
CA LEU A 78 7.45 -6.27 12.50
C LEU A 78 8.90 -6.23 13.04
N HIS A 79 9.78 -5.43 12.43
CA HIS A 79 11.19 -5.47 12.76
C HIS A 79 11.52 -5.00 14.18
N ARG A 80 10.88 -3.92 14.65
CA ARG A 80 11.16 -3.36 15.99
C ARG A 80 10.99 -4.39 17.10
N GLU A 81 10.04 -5.31 16.94
CA GLU A 81 9.79 -6.32 17.97
C GLU A 81 10.65 -7.59 17.82
N ILE A 82 11.10 -7.90 16.60
CA ILE A 82 12.08 -8.96 16.35
C ILE A 82 13.44 -8.57 16.94
N GLU A 83 13.89 -7.34 16.69
CA GLU A 83 15.21 -6.86 17.12
C GLU A 83 15.27 -6.61 18.64
N SER A 84 14.22 -6.02 19.23
CA SER A 84 14.20 -5.71 20.66
C SER A 84 13.95 -6.92 21.57
N LYS A 85 13.86 -8.15 21.01
CA LYS A 85 13.50 -9.37 21.74
C LYS A 85 12.19 -9.26 22.55
N THR A 86 11.36 -8.25 22.32
CA THR A 86 10.07 -8.08 23.02
C THR A 86 9.03 -9.08 22.53
N ILE A 87 9.19 -9.64 21.33
CA ILE A 87 8.40 -10.78 20.86
C ILE A 87 8.43 -11.93 21.87
N PHE A 88 9.56 -12.18 22.54
CA PHE A 88 9.66 -13.27 23.50
C PHE A 88 8.87 -13.02 24.80
N THR A 89 8.75 -11.77 25.22
CA THR A 89 7.94 -11.38 26.38
C THR A 89 6.44 -11.39 26.06
N VAL A 90 6.07 -11.23 24.79
CA VAL A 90 4.68 -11.34 24.32
C VAL A 90 4.28 -12.80 24.09
N LEU A 91 5.18 -13.63 23.54
CA LEU A 91 4.96 -15.06 23.29
C LEU A 91 5.01 -15.94 24.55
N SER A 92 5.52 -15.43 25.68
CA SER A 92 5.45 -16.12 26.97
C SER A 92 4.02 -16.18 27.53
N LYS A 93 3.08 -15.42 26.96
CA LYS A 93 1.64 -15.54 27.19
C LYS A 93 1.03 -16.47 26.13
N PRO A 94 -0.11 -17.15 26.39
CA PRO A 94 -0.74 -18.07 25.44
C PRO A 94 -1.36 -17.30 24.25
N VAL A 95 -0.50 -16.80 23.37
CA VAL A 95 -0.80 -15.99 22.19
C VAL A 95 -0.25 -16.70 20.97
N THR A 96 -1.06 -16.82 19.92
CA THR A 96 -0.61 -17.42 18.67
C THR A 96 0.17 -16.40 17.84
N ARG A 97 1.27 -16.83 17.20
CA ARG A 97 2.05 -16.01 16.25
C ARG A 97 1.16 -15.43 15.13
N ALA A 98 0.11 -16.16 14.75
CA ALA A 98 -0.87 -15.73 13.75
C ALA A 98 -1.73 -14.55 14.24
N SER A 99 -2.26 -14.59 15.48
CA SER A 99 -3.05 -13.48 16.02
C SER A 99 -2.22 -12.20 16.18
N PHE A 100 -0.94 -12.35 16.53
CA PHE A 100 0.01 -11.24 16.57
C PHE A 100 0.22 -10.60 15.18
N LEU A 101 0.57 -11.41 14.17
CA LEU A 101 0.82 -10.93 12.81
C LEU A 101 -0.41 -10.25 12.20
N VAL A 102 -1.58 -10.87 12.32
CA VAL A 102 -2.85 -10.31 11.80
C VAL A 102 -3.24 -9.03 12.52
N GLY A 103 -3.09 -8.98 13.85
CA GLY A 103 -3.38 -7.77 14.63
C GLY A 103 -2.47 -6.60 14.24
N LYS A 104 -1.17 -6.85 14.08
CA LYS A 104 -0.20 -5.85 13.61
C LYS A 104 -0.49 -5.37 12.19
N PHE A 105 -0.82 -6.30 11.28
CA PHE A 105 -1.18 -5.95 9.92
C PHE A 105 -2.45 -5.08 9.90
N ALA A 106 -3.51 -5.49 10.60
CA ALA A 106 -4.75 -4.73 10.71
C ALA A 106 -4.53 -3.33 11.30
N ALA A 107 -3.67 -3.21 12.31
CA ALA A 107 -3.27 -1.91 12.85
C ALA A 107 -2.57 -1.05 11.80
N SER A 108 -1.58 -1.59 11.09
CA SER A 108 -0.87 -0.85 10.03
C SER A 108 -1.80 -0.43 8.88
N VAL A 109 -2.75 -1.29 8.50
CA VAL A 109 -3.81 -0.93 7.54
C VAL A 109 -4.69 0.19 8.09
N GLY A 110 -5.09 0.14 9.35
CA GLY A 110 -5.88 1.19 9.99
C GLY A 110 -5.14 2.53 10.04
N ILE A 111 -3.85 2.53 10.36
CA ILE A 111 -3.00 3.74 10.34
C ILE A 111 -2.98 4.35 8.93
N LEU A 112 -2.70 3.53 7.91
CA LEU A 112 -2.69 4.00 6.52
C LEU A 112 -4.06 4.47 6.06
N ALA A 113 -5.15 3.80 6.46
CA ALA A 113 -6.50 4.21 6.13
C ALA A 113 -6.83 5.60 6.70
N VAL A 114 -6.37 5.92 7.90
CA VAL A 114 -6.50 7.28 8.47
C VAL A 114 -5.68 8.29 7.67
N CYS A 115 -4.41 8.01 7.36
CA CYS A 115 -3.58 8.92 6.55
C CYS A 115 -4.16 9.12 5.14
N TRP A 116 -4.65 8.05 4.53
CA TRP A 116 -5.35 8.07 3.25
C TRP A 116 -6.62 8.91 3.31
N ALA A 117 -7.43 8.76 4.36
CA ALA A 117 -8.67 9.54 4.52
C ALA A 117 -8.38 11.03 4.71
N LEU A 118 -7.30 11.37 5.43
CA LEU A 118 -6.83 12.75 5.54
C LEU A 118 -6.37 13.31 4.20
N MET A 119 -5.64 12.52 3.40
CA MET A 119 -5.20 12.92 2.05
C MET A 119 -6.38 13.12 1.10
N PHE A 120 -7.33 12.17 1.07
CA PHE A 120 -8.54 12.29 0.27
C PHE A 120 -9.39 13.47 0.72
N GLY A 121 -9.57 13.66 2.02
CA GLY A 121 -10.30 14.79 2.59
C GLY A 121 -9.67 16.14 2.24
N ALA A 122 -8.34 16.24 2.31
CA ALA A 122 -7.61 17.45 1.90
C ALA A 122 -7.79 17.72 0.40
N LYS A 123 -7.68 16.69 -0.46
CA LYS A 123 -7.96 16.82 -1.90
C LYS A 123 -9.39 17.28 -2.15
N ALA A 124 -10.36 16.66 -1.49
CA ALA A 124 -11.77 16.96 -1.68
C ALA A 124 -12.08 18.41 -1.26
N LEU A 125 -11.57 18.83 -0.10
CA LEU A 125 -11.72 20.20 0.39
C LEU A 125 -11.13 21.23 -0.58
N THR A 126 -9.89 21.01 -1.04
CA THR A 126 -9.24 21.91 -2.00
C THR A 126 -9.96 21.91 -3.35
N GLY A 127 -10.39 20.74 -3.83
CA GLY A 127 -11.15 20.63 -5.09
C GLY A 127 -12.47 21.39 -5.04
N LEU A 128 -13.24 21.22 -3.96
CA LEU A 128 -14.49 21.95 -3.75
C LEU A 128 -14.25 23.47 -3.63
N ALA A 129 -13.17 23.90 -2.97
CA ALA A 129 -12.80 25.30 -2.88
C ALA A 129 -12.42 25.93 -4.24
N LEU A 130 -11.92 25.11 -5.18
CA LEU A 130 -11.62 25.49 -6.56
C LEU A 130 -12.84 25.35 -7.51
N GLY A 131 -13.98 24.87 -7.01
CA GLY A 131 -15.18 24.66 -7.82
C GLY A 131 -15.17 23.37 -8.65
N TYR A 132 -14.25 22.44 -8.39
CA TYR A 132 -14.19 21.14 -9.06
C TYR A 132 -15.19 20.15 -8.47
N GLU A 133 -15.70 19.25 -9.31
CA GLU A 133 -16.65 18.23 -8.89
C GLU A 133 -15.92 17.06 -8.22
N ILE A 134 -16.48 16.56 -7.11
CA ILE A 134 -16.03 15.34 -6.44
C ILE A 134 -17.11 14.28 -6.64
N GLY A 135 -16.87 13.39 -7.60
CA GLY A 135 -17.80 12.35 -7.99
C GLY A 135 -17.45 10.96 -7.44
N ALA A 136 -18.27 9.98 -7.83
CA ALA A 136 -18.05 8.57 -7.51
C ALA A 136 -16.71 8.04 -8.06
N LEU A 137 -16.25 8.58 -9.19
CA LEU A 137 -14.98 8.21 -9.81
C LEU A 137 -13.78 8.58 -8.93
N HIS A 138 -13.78 9.78 -8.31
CA HIS A 138 -12.73 10.15 -7.35
C HIS A 138 -12.69 9.19 -6.17
N LEU A 139 -13.86 8.81 -5.64
CA LEU A 139 -13.93 7.85 -4.54
C LEU A 139 -13.40 6.47 -4.98
N ALA A 140 -13.80 5.98 -6.16
CA ALA A 140 -13.31 4.73 -6.72
C ALA A 140 -11.78 4.73 -6.86
N THR A 141 -11.21 5.81 -7.39
CA THR A 141 -9.75 5.95 -7.57
C THR A 141 -9.00 5.94 -6.26
N TYR A 142 -9.51 6.65 -5.25
CA TYR A 142 -8.89 6.63 -3.93
C TYR A 142 -9.06 5.27 -3.23
N LEU A 143 -10.19 4.58 -3.41
CA LEU A 143 -10.35 3.21 -2.90
C LEU A 143 -9.37 2.23 -3.55
N GLY A 144 -9.15 2.33 -4.86
CA GLY A 144 -8.11 1.58 -5.58
C GLY A 144 -6.72 1.84 -5.01
N SER A 145 -6.39 3.11 -4.75
CA SER A 145 -5.15 3.48 -4.05
C SER A 145 -5.05 2.87 -2.65
N LEU A 146 -6.14 2.80 -1.87
CA LEU A 146 -6.10 2.17 -0.55
C LEU A 146 -5.80 0.67 -0.66
N MET A 147 -6.40 0.00 -1.64
CA MET A 147 -6.15 -1.41 -1.95
C MET A 147 -4.68 -1.65 -2.34
N GLN A 148 -4.08 -0.77 -3.14
CA GLN A 148 -2.65 -0.84 -3.45
C GLN A 148 -1.81 -0.75 -2.17
N LEU A 149 -2.11 0.22 -1.29
CA LEU A 149 -1.37 0.41 -0.03
C LEU A 149 -1.45 -0.83 0.88
N VAL A 150 -2.57 -1.55 0.87
CA VAL A 150 -2.73 -2.82 1.59
C VAL A 150 -1.78 -3.90 1.02
N LEU A 151 -1.63 -3.99 -0.30
CA LEU A 151 -0.66 -4.90 -0.93
C LEU A 151 0.78 -4.51 -0.63
N VAL A 152 1.10 -3.20 -0.65
CA VAL A 152 2.43 -2.69 -0.26
C VAL A 152 2.76 -3.08 1.18
N LEU A 153 1.80 -2.93 2.11
CA LEU A 153 1.95 -3.39 3.48
C LEU A 153 2.18 -4.91 3.55
N ALA A 154 1.40 -5.69 2.80
CA ALA A 154 1.51 -7.15 2.83
C ALA A 154 2.90 -7.61 2.35
N LEU A 155 3.43 -6.97 1.29
CA LEU A 155 4.80 -7.17 0.80
C LEU A 155 5.84 -6.80 1.87
N ALA A 156 5.70 -5.63 2.50
CA ALA A 156 6.61 -5.18 3.56
C ALA A 156 6.64 -6.15 4.74
N PHE A 157 5.48 -6.64 5.18
CA PHE A 157 5.36 -7.65 6.24
C PHE A 157 5.97 -8.99 5.82
N PHE A 158 5.74 -9.43 4.57
CA PHE A 158 6.33 -10.65 4.03
C PHE A 158 7.86 -10.61 4.05
N PHE A 159 8.49 -9.56 3.52
CA PHE A 159 9.95 -9.45 3.50
C PHE A 159 10.54 -9.30 4.90
N SER A 160 9.86 -8.56 5.78
CA SER A 160 10.30 -8.35 7.16
C SER A 160 10.31 -9.64 7.99
N ALA A 161 9.62 -10.71 7.54
CA ALA A 161 9.65 -12.00 8.22
C ALA A 161 11.03 -12.68 8.17
N PHE A 162 11.83 -12.40 7.13
CA PHE A 162 13.13 -13.04 6.93
C PHE A 162 14.31 -12.09 6.70
N SER A 163 14.05 -10.82 6.39
CA SER A 163 15.08 -9.83 6.05
C SER A 163 15.22 -8.72 7.12
N GLY A 164 16.36 -8.02 7.10
CA GLY A 164 16.56 -6.80 7.90
C GLY A 164 15.74 -5.61 7.36
N PRO A 165 15.70 -4.45 8.06
CA PRO A 165 14.82 -3.34 7.71
C PRO A 165 15.13 -2.75 6.35
N LEU A 166 16.42 -2.48 6.12
CA LEU A 166 16.90 -1.88 4.88
C LEU A 166 16.57 -2.78 3.69
N LEU A 167 16.87 -4.08 3.81
CA LEU A 167 16.65 -5.05 2.74
C LEU A 167 15.14 -5.26 2.47
N SER A 168 14.32 -5.31 3.53
CA SER A 168 12.87 -5.41 3.40
C SER A 168 12.27 -4.19 2.71
N ALA A 169 12.74 -2.98 3.06
CA ALA A 169 12.32 -1.75 2.40
C ALA A 169 12.71 -1.73 0.93
N LEU A 170 13.95 -2.12 0.59
CA LEU A 170 14.44 -2.19 -0.79
C LEU A 170 13.67 -3.22 -1.63
N PHE A 171 13.42 -4.42 -1.11
CA PHE A 171 12.65 -5.43 -1.82
C PHE A 171 11.19 -5.01 -2.02
N THR A 172 10.57 -4.43 -0.99
CA THR A 172 9.21 -3.92 -1.12
C THR A 172 9.14 -2.80 -2.16
N PHE A 173 10.04 -1.82 -2.07
CA PHE A 173 10.11 -0.72 -3.03
C PHE A 173 10.34 -1.23 -4.47
N GLY A 174 11.28 -2.17 -4.65
CA GLY A 174 11.55 -2.79 -5.94
C GLY A 174 10.32 -3.48 -6.53
N LEU A 175 9.58 -4.26 -5.72
CA LEU A 175 8.34 -4.89 -6.17
C LEU A 175 7.21 -3.89 -6.42
N VAL A 176 7.17 -2.77 -5.71
CA VAL A 176 6.22 -1.70 -6.02
C VAL A 176 6.54 -1.10 -7.39
N VAL A 177 7.81 -0.79 -7.67
CA VAL A 177 8.22 -0.26 -8.97
C VAL A 177 7.89 -1.23 -10.10
N VAL A 178 8.24 -2.52 -9.95
CA VAL A 178 7.93 -3.55 -10.95
C VAL A 178 6.42 -3.75 -11.10
N GLY A 179 5.68 -3.79 -9.99
CA GLY A 179 4.23 -3.98 -9.95
C GLY A 179 3.43 -2.81 -10.54
N SER A 180 3.98 -1.60 -10.54
CA SER A 180 3.40 -0.42 -11.21
C SER A 180 3.76 -0.33 -12.69
N LEU A 181 4.70 -1.15 -13.18
CA LEU A 181 5.15 -1.16 -14.57
C LEU A 181 4.69 -2.42 -15.32
N THR A 182 3.68 -3.12 -14.80
CA THR A 182 3.19 -4.38 -15.38
C THR A 182 2.74 -4.27 -16.83
N PRO A 183 2.01 -3.24 -17.30
CA PRO A 183 1.68 -3.11 -18.72
C PRO A 183 2.93 -2.97 -19.60
N GLN A 184 3.89 -2.13 -19.17
CA GLN A 184 5.12 -1.88 -19.92
C GLN A 184 6.01 -3.14 -19.97
N LEU A 185 6.05 -3.91 -18.89
CA LEU A 185 6.75 -5.20 -18.85
C LEU A 185 6.09 -6.24 -19.75
N ALA A 186 4.76 -6.25 -19.84
CA ALA A 186 4.02 -7.15 -20.74
C ALA A 186 4.27 -6.81 -22.22
N ASP A 187 4.27 -5.52 -22.56
CA ASP A 187 4.59 -5.08 -23.92
C ASP A 187 6.05 -5.38 -24.29
N ALA A 188 7.00 -5.15 -23.38
CA ALA A 188 8.39 -5.51 -23.56
C ALA A 188 8.57 -7.04 -23.72
N SER A 189 7.86 -7.85 -22.94
CA SER A 189 7.88 -9.32 -23.06
C SER A 189 7.43 -9.77 -24.45
N ARG A 190 6.30 -9.23 -24.95
CA ARG A 190 5.78 -9.53 -26.29
C ARG A 190 6.76 -9.15 -27.39
N GLN A 191 7.40 -7.99 -27.26
CA GLN A 191 8.42 -7.55 -28.21
C GLN A 191 9.60 -8.53 -28.24
N PHE A 192 10.17 -8.88 -27.09
CA PHE A 192 11.27 -9.84 -27.02
C PHE A 192 10.90 -11.23 -27.54
N ALA A 193 9.66 -11.68 -27.30
CA ALA A 193 9.17 -12.94 -27.84
C ALA A 193 9.13 -12.92 -29.38
N ASN A 194 8.64 -11.83 -29.98
CA ASN A 194 8.59 -11.66 -31.44
C ASN A 194 9.99 -11.59 -32.08
N GLU A 195 10.96 -11.06 -31.36
CA GLU A 195 12.38 -10.99 -31.79
C GLU A 195 13.16 -12.30 -31.52
N GLY A 196 12.54 -13.30 -30.90
CA GLY A 196 13.19 -14.56 -30.51
C GLY A 196 14.19 -14.42 -29.34
N ASN A 197 14.13 -13.32 -28.60
CA ASN A 197 15.03 -13.03 -27.48
C ASN A 197 14.54 -13.76 -26.20
N PRO A 198 15.37 -14.60 -25.54
CA PRO A 198 14.95 -15.38 -24.37
C PRO A 198 14.61 -14.54 -23.13
N LEU A 199 14.89 -13.23 -23.13
CA LEU A 199 14.52 -12.34 -22.02
C LEU A 199 13.00 -12.29 -21.75
N HIS A 200 12.15 -12.56 -22.75
CA HIS A 200 10.70 -12.64 -22.55
C HIS A 200 10.33 -13.65 -21.46
N LEU A 201 11.06 -14.76 -21.32
CA LEU A 201 10.81 -15.78 -20.29
C LEU A 201 10.98 -15.22 -18.88
N ILE A 202 11.99 -14.36 -18.68
CA ILE A 202 12.24 -13.73 -17.38
C ILE A 202 11.11 -12.74 -17.07
N LEU A 203 10.67 -11.97 -18.07
CA LEU A 203 9.57 -11.02 -17.91
C LEU A 203 8.23 -11.73 -17.65
N ASP A 204 7.94 -12.82 -18.34
CA ASP A 204 6.72 -13.61 -18.13
C ASP A 204 6.66 -14.20 -16.72
N VAL A 205 7.79 -14.72 -16.22
CA VAL A 205 7.89 -15.18 -14.83
C VAL A 205 7.69 -14.02 -13.85
N ALA A 206 8.30 -12.86 -14.12
CA ALA A 206 8.12 -11.67 -13.28
C ALA A 206 6.65 -11.21 -13.24
N LEU A 207 5.98 -11.16 -14.40
CA LEU A 207 4.56 -10.79 -14.52
C LEU A 207 3.61 -11.77 -13.82
N TYR A 208 4.01 -13.03 -13.67
CA TYR A 208 3.23 -14.03 -12.93
C TYR A 208 3.44 -13.94 -11.41
N VAL A 209 4.66 -13.64 -10.96
CA VAL A 209 5.04 -13.65 -9.54
C VAL A 209 4.74 -12.33 -8.84
N VAL A 210 4.95 -11.21 -9.52
CA VAL A 210 4.83 -9.87 -8.93
C VAL A 210 3.35 -9.49 -8.84
N PRO A 211 2.87 -9.00 -7.67
CA PRO A 211 1.54 -8.41 -7.60
C PRO A 211 1.43 -7.23 -8.56
N ASP A 212 0.53 -7.36 -9.52
CA ASP A 212 0.15 -6.30 -10.44
C ASP A 212 -0.60 -5.22 -9.66
N LEU A 213 0.11 -4.12 -9.37
CA LEU A 213 -0.45 -2.97 -8.66
C LEU A 213 -1.23 -2.08 -9.62
N GLU A 214 -0.90 -2.08 -10.90
CA GLU A 214 -1.56 -1.25 -11.91
C GLU A 214 -3.04 -1.63 -12.08
N LYS A 215 -3.40 -2.89 -11.84
CA LYS A 215 -4.82 -3.34 -11.71
C LYS A 215 -5.66 -2.62 -10.66
N LEU A 216 -5.03 -1.87 -9.76
CA LEU A 216 -5.70 -1.10 -8.71
C LEU A 216 -5.51 0.41 -8.91
N ASN A 217 -4.74 0.81 -9.93
CA ASN A 217 -4.48 2.19 -10.28
C ASN A 217 -5.57 2.71 -11.22
N LEU A 218 -6.51 3.47 -10.66
CA LEU A 218 -7.61 4.06 -11.41
C LEU A 218 -7.36 5.53 -11.81
N SER A 219 -6.09 5.92 -11.93
CA SER A 219 -5.72 7.29 -12.30
C SER A 219 -6.02 7.59 -13.77
N TYR A 220 -5.92 6.59 -14.65
CA TYR A 220 -6.25 6.74 -16.05
C TYR A 220 -7.75 6.99 -16.26
N GLU A 221 -8.59 6.19 -15.60
CA GLU A 221 -10.05 6.32 -15.60
C GLU A 221 -10.46 7.68 -15.06
N LEU A 222 -9.84 8.12 -13.95
CA LEU A 222 -10.05 9.46 -13.40
C LEU A 222 -9.69 10.57 -14.40
N ALA A 223 -8.57 10.43 -15.10
CA ALA A 223 -8.08 11.42 -16.06
C ALA A 223 -8.90 11.47 -17.36
N THR A 224 -9.62 10.40 -17.68
CA THR A 224 -10.39 10.25 -18.93
C THR A 224 -11.90 10.32 -18.73
N GLY A 225 -12.36 10.29 -17.47
CA GLY A 225 -13.79 10.29 -17.13
C GLY A 225 -14.49 8.96 -17.39
N ILE A 226 -13.74 7.85 -17.50
CA ILE A 226 -14.32 6.53 -17.71
C ILE A 226 -14.93 6.05 -16.39
N GLU A 227 -16.21 5.73 -16.41
CA GLU A 227 -16.90 5.22 -15.23
C GLU A 227 -16.38 3.85 -14.80
N VAL A 228 -16.19 3.67 -13.49
CA VAL A 228 -15.75 2.40 -12.91
C VAL A 228 -16.95 1.69 -12.29
N GLY A 229 -17.31 0.54 -12.84
CA GLY A 229 -18.42 -0.27 -12.34
C GLY A 229 -18.10 -0.95 -11.00
N TRP A 230 -19.14 -1.18 -10.18
CA TRP A 230 -19.03 -1.91 -8.91
C TRP A 230 -18.43 -3.32 -9.06
N GLY A 231 -18.69 -3.97 -10.20
CA GLY A 231 -18.08 -5.25 -10.53
C GLY A 231 -16.56 -5.19 -10.50
N TYR A 232 -15.96 -4.17 -11.11
CA TYR A 232 -14.50 -3.98 -11.09
C TYR A 232 -13.98 -3.81 -9.67
N LEU A 233 -14.61 -2.95 -8.86
CA LEU A 233 -14.20 -2.71 -7.47
C LEU A 233 -14.28 -3.97 -6.60
N LEU A 234 -15.26 -4.84 -6.84
CA LEU A 234 -15.36 -6.12 -6.15
C LEU A 234 -14.21 -7.06 -6.54
N HIS A 235 -13.87 -7.14 -7.84
CA HIS A 235 -12.72 -7.93 -8.30
C HIS A 235 -11.40 -7.39 -7.74
N ALA A 236 -11.23 -6.07 -7.72
CA ALA A 236 -10.08 -5.39 -7.12
C ALA A 236 -9.95 -5.70 -5.62
N LEU A 237 -11.07 -5.68 -4.88
CA LEU A 237 -11.11 -6.03 -3.46
C LEU A 237 -10.75 -7.51 -3.22
N LEU A 238 -11.33 -8.42 -4.00
CA LEU A 238 -11.03 -9.86 -3.92
C LEU A 238 -9.56 -10.13 -4.25
N TYR A 239 -9.04 -9.55 -5.33
CA TYR A 239 -7.64 -9.63 -5.71
C TYR A 239 -6.73 -9.16 -4.59
N THR A 240 -7.05 -8.02 -3.98
CA THR A 240 -6.30 -7.47 -2.85
C THR A 240 -6.33 -8.39 -1.64
N GLY A 241 -7.51 -8.88 -1.26
CA GLY A 241 -7.68 -9.76 -0.10
C GLY A 241 -6.96 -11.10 -0.26
N VAL A 242 -7.08 -11.73 -1.44
CA VAL A 242 -6.41 -13.01 -1.75
C VAL A 242 -4.89 -12.83 -1.76
N THR A 243 -4.39 -11.83 -2.49
CA THR A 243 -2.93 -11.60 -2.62
C THR A 243 -2.31 -11.21 -1.27
N ALA A 244 -2.94 -10.31 -0.51
CA ALA A 244 -2.47 -9.97 0.84
C ALA A 244 -2.51 -11.20 1.77
N GLY A 245 -3.57 -12.01 1.71
CA GLY A 245 -3.69 -13.25 2.48
C GLY A 245 -2.59 -14.26 2.16
N LEU A 246 -2.24 -14.44 0.88
CA LEU A 246 -1.14 -15.30 0.45
C LEU A 246 0.22 -14.79 0.96
N LEU A 247 0.51 -13.49 0.79
CA LEU A 247 1.75 -12.88 1.25
C LEU A 247 1.93 -12.99 2.77
N LEU A 248 0.87 -12.71 3.53
CA LEU A 248 0.88 -12.86 4.98
C LEU A 248 0.98 -14.33 5.40
N GLY A 249 0.34 -15.24 4.67
CA GLY A 249 0.43 -16.69 4.88
C GLY A 249 1.85 -17.20 4.69
N PHE A 250 2.52 -16.82 3.60
CA PHE A 250 3.92 -17.17 3.38
C PHE A 250 4.85 -16.52 4.40
N GLY A 251 4.63 -15.24 4.74
CA GLY A 251 5.39 -14.56 5.79
C GLY A 251 5.25 -15.26 7.14
N TYR A 252 4.04 -15.69 7.50
CA TYR A 252 3.78 -16.48 8.69
C TYR A 252 4.51 -17.83 8.68
N LEU A 253 4.46 -18.58 7.57
CA LEU A 253 5.14 -19.88 7.47
C LEU A 253 6.65 -19.75 7.69
N ILE A 254 7.27 -18.73 7.09
CA ILE A 254 8.70 -18.45 7.27
C ILE A 254 9.00 -18.04 8.71
N PHE A 255 8.19 -17.14 9.27
CA PHE A 255 8.33 -16.67 10.65
C PHE A 255 8.11 -17.79 11.70
N SER A 256 7.23 -18.76 11.41
CA SER A 256 6.92 -19.86 12.32
C SER A 256 8.07 -20.86 12.46
N ARG A 257 8.89 -21.03 11.41
CA ARG A 257 10.03 -21.95 11.38
C ARG A 257 11.33 -21.35 11.93
N ARG A 258 11.37 -20.04 12.19
CA ARG A 258 12.52 -19.41 12.83
C ARG A 258 12.52 -19.75 14.32
N ASP A 259 13.42 -20.63 14.71
CA ASP A 259 13.88 -20.75 16.09
C ASP A 259 14.78 -19.56 16.37
N PHE A 260 14.22 -18.55 17.03
CA PHE A 260 15.00 -17.44 17.55
C PHE A 260 15.64 -17.91 18.86
N ALA A 261 16.71 -18.70 18.76
CA ALA A 261 17.56 -19.13 19.86
C ALA A 261 18.48 -17.99 20.35
#